data_AF-A0A3M1NX99-F1
#
_entry.id   AF-A0A3M1NX99-F1
#
_cell.length_a   1.000
_cell.length_b   1.000
_cell.length_c   1.000
_cell.angle_alpha   90.00
_cell.angle_beta   90.00
_cell.angle_gamma   90.00
#
_symmetry.space_group_name_H-M   'P 1'
#
loop_
_entity.id
_entity.type
_entity.pdbx_description
1 polymer ?
#
loop_
_entity_poly.entity_id
_entity_poly.type
_entity_poly.pdbx_seq_one_letter_code
_entity_poly.pdbx_strand_id
1 'polypeptide(L)'
;MKKQLIVIIPSTNTSKQKQLSISFTKLVLLILVTSVLGIFLLKYSINFLSEYTQNSKIAKLRKENQVLQAELGKMTQTISLLRENIDYIEKKDDQLRTILDLPKINEEVRQVGIGGTELNIPNKDILS
;
A
#
# COMPACT_ATOMS: atom_id res chain seq x y z
N MET A 1 28.02 -32.93 -50.32
CA MET A 1 28.39 -34.18 -49.60
C MET A 1 27.68 -34.17 -48.24
N LYS A 2 26.72 -35.09 -47.99
CA LYS A 2 25.93 -35.13 -46.73
C LYS A 2 26.73 -35.85 -45.64
N LYS A 3 27.20 -35.11 -44.62
CA LYS A 3 27.87 -35.67 -43.44
C LYS A 3 26.84 -36.38 -42.54
N GLN A 4 27.04 -37.68 -42.30
CA GLN A 4 26.25 -38.49 -41.39
C GLN A 4 27.18 -39.00 -40.28
N LEU A 5 26.80 -38.78 -39.02
CA LEU A 5 27.55 -39.26 -37.85
C LEU A 5 26.98 -40.64 -37.48
N ILE A 6 27.81 -41.69 -37.59
CA ILE A 6 27.42 -43.06 -37.23
C ILE A 6 27.87 -43.29 -35.80
N VAL A 7 26.92 -43.37 -34.87
CA VAL A 7 27.18 -43.75 -33.47
C VAL A 7 26.92 -45.24 -33.34
N ILE A 8 27.98 -46.01 -33.07
CA ILE A 8 27.91 -47.46 -32.83
C ILE A 8 27.84 -47.68 -31.33
N ILE A 9 26.70 -48.15 -30.83
CA ILE A 9 26.52 -48.56 -29.43
C ILE A 9 26.52 -50.08 -29.42
N PRO A 10 27.50 -50.76 -28.80
CA PRO A 10 27.47 -52.21 -28.69
C PRO A 10 26.44 -52.61 -27.63
N SER A 11 25.27 -53.08 -28.08
CA SER A 11 24.32 -53.81 -27.24
C SER A 11 24.42 -55.29 -27.58
N THR A 12 24.87 -56.07 -26.61
CA THR A 12 24.85 -57.53 -26.64
C THR A 12 23.41 -58.01 -26.46
N ASN A 13 22.62 -58.01 -27.53
CA ASN A 13 21.63 -59.03 -27.83
C ASN A 13 20.87 -58.71 -29.12
N THR A 14 20.48 -59.78 -29.77
CA THR A 14 20.06 -59.94 -31.15
C THR A 14 18.79 -59.19 -31.53
N SER A 15 18.68 -58.89 -32.84
CA SER A 15 17.46 -58.64 -33.61
C SER A 15 16.73 -57.30 -33.42
N LYS A 16 17.36 -56.24 -33.95
CA LYS A 16 16.79 -55.22 -34.86
C LYS A 16 17.71 -54.01 -34.79
N GLN A 17 18.78 -54.03 -35.58
CA GLN A 17 19.60 -52.84 -35.78
C GLN A 17 18.76 -51.81 -36.55
N LYS A 18 18.01 -50.99 -35.81
CA LYS A 18 17.36 -49.80 -36.34
C LYS A 18 18.46 -48.77 -36.49
N GLN A 19 19.16 -48.81 -37.63
CA GLN A 19 20.18 -47.86 -37.99
C GLN A 19 19.49 -46.49 -38.15
N LEU A 20 19.39 -45.73 -37.06
CA LEU A 20 18.88 -44.37 -37.09
C LEU A 20 19.96 -43.50 -37.71
N SER A 21 19.89 -43.31 -39.03
CA SER A 21 20.69 -42.32 -39.75
C SER A 21 20.21 -40.92 -39.32
N ILE A 22 20.69 -40.46 -38.17
CA ILE A 22 20.39 -39.13 -37.66
C ILE A 22 21.18 -38.14 -38.52
N SER A 23 20.48 -37.54 -39.48
CA SER A 23 21.03 -36.47 -40.30
C SER A 23 21.37 -35.27 -39.40
N PHE A 24 22.58 -34.73 -39.53
CA PHE A 24 23.06 -33.57 -38.75
C PHE A 24 22.08 -32.38 -38.83
N THR A 25 21.36 -32.25 -39.94
CA THR A 25 20.29 -31.25 -40.13
C THR A 25 19.12 -31.43 -39.17
N LYS A 26 18.73 -32.66 -38.80
CA LYS A 26 17.66 -32.91 -37.83
C LYS A 26 18.07 -32.51 -36.42
N LEU A 27 19.35 -32.68 -36.06
CA LEU A 27 19.89 -32.23 -34.77
C LEU A 27 19.90 -30.69 -34.68
N VAL A 28 20.38 -30.02 -35.72
CA VAL A 28 20.37 -28.54 -35.78
C VAL A 28 18.95 -27.99 -35.74
N LEU A 29 18.01 -28.62 -36.47
CA LEU A 29 16.60 -28.22 -36.43
C LEU A 29 16.01 -28.38 -35.01
N LEU A 30 16.30 -29.49 -34.33
CA LEU A 30 15.82 -29.74 -32.98
C LEU A 30 16.34 -28.70 -31.98
N ILE A 31 17.63 -28.35 -32.06
CA ILE A 31 18.25 -27.31 -31.23
C ILE A 31 17.62 -25.94 -31.49
N LEU A 32 17.32 -25.62 -32.75
CA LEU A 32 16.70 -24.35 -33.11
C LEU A 32 15.26 -24.27 -32.58
N VAL A 33 14.49 -25.35 -32.72
CA VAL A 33 13.12 -25.44 -32.20
C VAL A 33 13.10 -25.32 -30.68
N THR A 34 13.99 -26.03 -29.96
CA THR A 34 14.06 -25.95 -28.49
C THR A 34 14.53 -24.58 -28.01
N SER A 35 15.44 -23.92 -28.74
CA SER A 35 15.88 -22.56 -28.44
C SER A 35 14.73 -21.55 -28.57
N VAL A 36 13.96 -21.61 -29.66
CA VAL A 36 12.80 -20.73 -29.86
C VAL A 36 11.74 -20.96 -28.79
N LEU A 37 11.45 -22.22 -28.45
CA LEU A 37 10.54 -22.58 -27.36
C LEU A 37 11.02 -22.06 -26.01
N GLY A 38 12.32 -22.16 -25.72
CA GLY A 38 12.92 -21.64 -24.49
C GLY A 38 12.75 -20.12 -24.37
N ILE A 39 12.98 -19.38 -25.45
CA ILE A 39 12.77 -17.92 -25.48
C ILE A 39 11.30 -17.58 -25.24
N PHE A 40 10.37 -18.31 -25.87
CA PHE A 40 8.93 -18.11 -25.67
C PHE A 40 8.50 -18.33 -24.22
N LEU A 41 8.97 -19.41 -23.59
CA LEU A 41 8.69 -19.73 -22.18
C LEU A 41 9.22 -18.65 -21.24
N LEU A 42 10.43 -18.16 -21.47
CA LEU A 42 11.03 -17.08 -20.67
C LEU A 42 10.22 -15.79 -20.77
N LYS A 43 9.79 -15.40 -21.98
CA LYS A 43 8.94 -14.20 -22.15
C LYS A 43 7.58 -14.36 -21.45
N TYR A 44 6.96 -15.54 -21.54
CA TYR A 44 5.68 -15.80 -20.88
C TYR A 44 5.80 -15.76 -19.35
N SER A 45 6.91 -16.28 -18.82
CA SER A 45 7.20 -16.26 -17.37
C SER A 45 7.36 -14.83 -16.83
N ILE A 46 8.02 -13.93 -17.57
CA ILE A 46 8.18 -12.52 -17.18
C ILE A 46 6.82 -11.81 -17.16
N ASN A 47 5.99 -12.01 -18.18
CA ASN A 47 4.66 -11.41 -18.25
C ASN A 47 3.76 -11.89 -17.09
N PHE A 48 3.77 -13.19 -16.78
CA PHE A 48 2.96 -13.75 -15.70
C PHE A 48 3.42 -13.26 -14.32
N LEU A 49 4.74 -13.13 -14.11
CA LEU A 49 5.29 -12.64 -12.84
C LEU A 49 5.09 -11.13 -12.66
N SER A 50 5.06 -10.37 -13.76
CA SER A 50 4.78 -8.93 -13.77
C SER A 50 3.35 -8.62 -13.34
N GLU A 51 2.35 -9.38 -13.80
CA GLU A 51 0.95 -9.18 -13.39
C GLU A 51 0.76 -9.43 -11.88
N TYR A 52 1.46 -10.40 -11.30
CA TYR A 52 1.32 -10.72 -9.87
C TYR A 52 1.96 -9.65 -8.97
N THR A 53 3.10 -9.09 -9.38
CA THR A 53 3.85 -8.10 -8.59
C THR A 53 3.34 -6.67 -8.77
N GLN A 54 2.87 -6.30 -9.96
CA GLN A 54 2.29 -4.97 -10.19
C GLN A 54 0.94 -4.82 -9.48
N ASN A 55 0.11 -5.86 -9.50
CA ASN A 55 -1.17 -5.83 -8.80
C ASN A 55 -1.01 -5.73 -7.29
N SER A 56 0.03 -6.34 -6.71
CA SER A 56 0.27 -6.26 -5.25
C SER A 56 0.68 -4.86 -4.80
N LYS A 57 1.53 -4.16 -5.59
CA LYS A 57 1.97 -2.80 -5.27
C LYS A 57 0.83 -1.80 -5.38
N ILE A 58 0.02 -1.90 -6.43
CA ILE A 58 -1.18 -1.06 -6.62
C ILE A 58 -2.21 -1.35 -5.51
N ALA A 59 -2.44 -2.62 -5.17
CA ALA A 59 -3.35 -2.99 -4.09
C ALA A 59 -2.88 -2.44 -2.73
N LYS A 60 -1.57 -2.51 -2.44
CA LYS A 60 -0.98 -1.94 -1.23
C LYS A 60 -1.17 -0.42 -1.16
N LEU A 61 -0.84 0.29 -2.24
CA LEU A 61 -1.01 1.75 -2.31
C LEU A 61 -2.48 2.18 -2.18
N ARG A 62 -3.41 1.43 -2.77
CA ARG A 62 -4.85 1.67 -2.59
C ARG A 62 -5.29 1.48 -1.14
N LYS A 63 -4.82 0.41 -0.49
CA LYS A 63 -5.13 0.13 0.91
C LYS A 63 -4.58 1.23 1.83
N GLU A 64 -3.35 1.67 1.61
CA GLU A 64 -2.74 2.77 2.37
C GLU A 64 -3.56 4.07 2.19
N ASN A 65 -3.89 4.45 0.96
CA ASN A 65 -4.73 5.63 0.71
C ASN A 65 -6.10 5.54 1.39
N GLN A 66 -6.74 4.37 1.40
CA GLN A 66 -8.02 4.18 2.10
C GLN A 66 -7.88 4.40 3.61
N VAL A 67 -6.80 3.91 4.22
CA VAL A 67 -6.53 4.13 5.65
C VAL A 67 -6.27 5.62 5.93
N LEU A 68 -5.46 6.28 5.11
CA LEU A 68 -5.18 7.71 5.22
C LEU A 68 -6.46 8.54 5.11
N GLN A 69 -7.32 8.25 4.13
CA GLN A 69 -8.60 8.95 3.97
C GLN A 69 -9.53 8.74 5.17
N ALA A 70 -9.59 7.51 5.70
CA ALA A 70 -10.40 7.22 6.89
C ALA A 70 -9.90 8.01 8.11
N GLU A 71 -8.58 8.12 8.28
CA GLU A 71 -7.99 8.84 9.41
C GLU A 71 -8.22 10.36 9.29
N LEU A 72 -8.06 10.93 8.09
CA LEU A 72 -8.41 12.33 7.82
C LEU A 72 -9.90 12.60 8.08
N GLY A 73 -10.78 11.65 7.74
CA GLY A 73 -12.20 11.74 8.05
C GLY A 73 -12.47 11.81 9.56
N LYS A 74 -11.82 10.95 10.35
CA LYS A 74 -11.93 11.01 11.82
C LYS A 74 -11.42 12.31 12.39
N MET A 75 -10.24 12.79 11.95
CA MET A 75 -9.69 14.06 12.42
C MET A 75 -10.64 15.22 12.13
N THR A 76 -11.23 15.24 10.94
CA THR A 76 -12.23 16.26 10.54
C THR A 76 -13.45 16.21 11.45
N GLN A 77 -13.97 15.01 11.75
CA GLN A 77 -15.08 14.84 12.66
C GLN A 77 -14.75 15.31 14.08
N THR A 78 -13.56 14.97 14.58
CA THR A 78 -13.09 15.42 15.90
C THR A 78 -12.99 16.93 15.98
N ILE A 79 -12.44 17.59 14.95
CA ILE A 79 -12.37 19.06 14.89
C ILE A 79 -13.77 19.68 14.88
N SER A 80 -14.70 19.09 14.13
CA SER A 80 -16.09 19.56 14.09
C SER A 80 -16.76 19.48 15.45
N LEU A 81 -16.61 18.35 16.15
CA LEU A 81 -17.15 18.17 17.50
C LEU A 81 -16.49 19.12 18.51
N LEU A 82 -15.19 19.35 18.39
CA LEU A 82 -14.48 20.30 19.25
C LEU A 82 -15.02 21.73 19.05
N ARG A 83 -15.26 22.13 17.80
CA ARG A 83 -15.82 23.44 17.48
C ARG A 83 -17.23 23.61 18.06
N GLU A 84 -18.09 22.60 17.95
CA GLU A 84 -19.42 22.63 18.55
C GLU A 84 -19.37 22.79 20.08
N ASN A 85 -18.44 22.10 20.75
CA ASN A 85 -18.24 22.24 22.18
C ASN A 85 -17.73 23.64 22.56
N ILE A 86 -16.83 24.23 21.77
CA ILE A 86 -16.37 25.61 21.98
C ILE A 86 -17.54 26.59 21.85
N ASP A 87 -18.35 26.46 20.80
CA ASP A 87 -19.52 27.32 20.57
C ASP A 87 -20.53 27.21 21.75
N TYR A 88 -20.70 26.00 22.28
CA TYR A 88 -21.53 25.77 23.47
C TYR A 88 -20.96 26.47 24.72
N ILE A 89 -19.66 26.34 24.97
CA ILE A 89 -18.98 27.00 26.09
C ILE A 89 -19.09 28.52 25.97
N GLU A 90 -18.87 29.06 24.77
CA GLU A 90 -19.00 30.48 24.48
C GLU A 90 -20.41 31.00 24.79
N LYS A 91 -21.44 30.29 24.35
CA LYS A 91 -22.82 30.67 24.64
C LYS A 91 -23.11 30.69 26.15
N LYS A 92 -22.57 29.73 26.90
CA LYS A 92 -22.73 29.69 28.36
C LYS A 92 -21.98 30.80 29.07
N ASP A 93 -20.77 31.09 28.62
CA ASP A 93 -19.92 32.17 29.15
C ASP A 93 -20.57 33.55 28.92
N ASP A 94 -21.11 33.81 27.73
CA ASP A 94 -21.84 35.04 27.44
C ASP A 94 -23.12 35.19 28.28
N GLN A 95 -23.84 34.09 28.56
CA GLN A 95 -24.98 34.10 29.48
C GLN A 95 -24.56 34.47 30.90
N LEU A 96 -23.47 33.89 31.41
CA LEU A 96 -22.94 34.20 32.74
C LEU A 96 -22.50 35.66 32.85
N ARG A 97 -21.80 36.18 31.83
CA ARG A 97 -21.41 37.60 31.80
C ARG A 97 -22.59 38.54 31.83
N THR A 98 -23.66 38.22 31.10
CA THR A 98 -24.89 39.01 31.10
C THR A 98 -25.53 39.07 32.50
N ILE A 99 -25.53 37.95 33.24
CA ILE A 99 -26.06 37.90 34.62
C ILE A 99 -25.20 38.72 35.59
N LEU A 100 -23.89 38.74 35.37
CA LEU A 100 -22.91 39.41 36.22
C LEU A 100 -22.60 40.86 35.78
N ASP A 101 -23.31 41.38 34.77
CA ASP A 101 -23.08 42.70 34.15
C ASP A 101 -21.62 42.92 33.70
N LEU A 102 -20.99 41.86 33.19
CA LEU A 102 -19.62 41.90 32.68
C LEU A 102 -19.60 42.22 31.18
N PRO A 103 -18.62 43.02 30.71
CA PRO A 103 -18.50 43.35 29.29
C PRO A 103 -18.21 42.11 28.43
N LYS A 104 -18.78 42.06 27.23
CA LYS A 104 -18.52 40.97 26.26
C LYS A 104 -17.06 41.01 25.80
N ILE A 105 -16.44 39.83 25.65
CA ILE A 105 -15.10 39.70 25.05
C ILE A 105 -15.17 40.01 23.55
N ASN A 106 -14.18 40.76 23.06
CA ASN A 106 -14.00 41.04 21.63
C ASN A 106 -13.67 39.74 20.85
N GLU A 107 -14.34 39.52 19.73
CA GLU A 107 -14.19 38.35 18.85
C GLU A 107 -12.75 38.12 18.38
N GLU A 108 -11.99 39.19 18.11
CA GLU A 108 -10.58 39.08 17.70
C GLU A 108 -9.70 38.54 18.84
N VAL A 109 -9.97 38.98 20.07
CA VAL A 109 -9.30 38.49 21.29
C VAL A 109 -9.73 37.05 21.60
N ARG A 110 -10.93 36.65 21.20
CA ARG A 110 -11.43 35.28 21.35
C ARG A 110 -10.74 34.32 20.37
N GLN A 111 -10.49 34.76 19.13
CA GLN A 111 -9.83 33.96 18.09
C GLN A 111 -8.36 33.65 18.37
N VAL A 112 -7.64 34.52 19.10
CA VAL A 112 -6.23 34.27 19.43
C VAL A 112 -6.03 33.15 20.46
N GLY A 113 -7.08 32.73 21.17
CA GLY A 113 -7.07 31.51 21.99
C GLY A 113 -5.96 31.48 23.04
N ILE A 114 -6.09 32.27 24.11
CA ILE A 114 -5.08 32.34 25.18
C ILE A 114 -5.01 31.08 26.08
N GLY A 115 -5.96 30.15 25.95
CA GLY A 115 -6.10 29.01 26.86
C GLY A 115 -6.57 29.42 28.27
N GLY A 116 -7.13 28.48 29.02
CA GLY A 116 -7.51 28.73 30.41
C GLY A 116 -6.26 28.92 31.28
N THR A 117 -6.25 29.95 32.12
CA THR A 117 -5.23 30.08 33.17
C THR A 117 -5.55 29.09 34.28
N GLU A 118 -4.56 28.34 34.77
CA GLU A 118 -4.72 27.57 36.01
C GLU A 118 -5.00 28.55 37.14
N LEU A 119 -6.26 28.60 37.58
CA LEU A 119 -6.63 29.31 38.78
C LEU A 119 -6.00 28.55 39.95
N ASN A 120 -4.84 29.02 40.42
CA ASN A 120 -4.36 28.68 41.76
C ASN A 120 -5.33 29.33 42.74
N ILE A 121 -6.43 28.64 43.03
CA ILE A 121 -7.34 29.01 44.11
C ILE A 121 -6.50 28.83 45.38
N PRO A 122 -6.07 29.92 46.05
CA PRO A 122 -5.45 29.77 47.35
C PRO A 122 -6.52 29.11 48.19
N ASN A 123 -6.20 27.95 48.75
CA ASN A 123 -7.05 27.29 49.73
C ASN A 123 -7.38 28.36 50.78
N LYS A 124 -8.58 28.93 50.67
CA LYS A 124 -9.08 29.86 51.67
C LYS A 124 -9.25 28.95 52.86
N ASP A 125 -8.28 29.01 53.75
CA ASP A 125 -8.34 28.42 55.07
C ASP A 125 -9.73 28.72 55.61
N ILE A 126 -10.60 27.71 55.55
CA ILE A 126 -11.81 27.66 56.35
C ILE A 126 -11.29 27.28 57.73
N LEU A 127 -10.68 28.28 58.36
CA LEU A 127 -10.46 28.31 59.80
C LEU A 127 -11.84 28.28 60.45
N SER A 128 -12.00 27.31 61.34
CA SER A 128 -12.86 27.29 62.54
C SER A 128 -14.37 27.44 62.35
#